data_AF-A0A6G0SWF0-F1
#
_entry.id   AF-A0A6G0SWF0-F1
#
_cell.length_a   1.000
_cell.length_b   1.000
_cell.length_c   1.000
_cell.angle_alpha   90.00
_cell.angle_beta   90.00
_cell.angle_gamma   90.00
#
_symmetry.space_group_name_H-M   'P 1'
#
loop_
_entity.id
_entity.type
_entity.pdbx_description
1 polymer ?
#
loop_
_entity_poly.entity_id
_entity_poly.type
_entity_poly.pdbx_seq_one_letter_code
_entity_poly.pdbx_strand_id
1 'polypeptide(L)'
;MVIDLCLDDEIEKKIEIKEDFKIILEEGQIKLNDYRMLNSYEFINDILIEFYLNDWYTKKLNKEDRERTYVFNTYFYTALAKSFNASDYPAHYTASQIRHKQVKRWTKYVDIFQKDFVFIPVNESNHWFLAVICFPYLSGKVNMNDGTPVNEPDDDAGGYPWPRITYSAVRDRSEADPNDEDLRLFDMASRENLSKKQGLDYETDAEGTKIFRRIQVKRPCILVLDSYSGGVNRARITATLRGWLEQEYFVKHPGQKKDFSPEAIKGAALRVPQQPNNKDCGLFMIHFVEMFFKRPIVDYTFPIRHLENWFSVDEVVLNCRKRKELQCVILNKMEEKRSTMPEEIELPILDIDYML
;
A
#
# COMPACT_ATOMS: atom_id res chain seq x y z
N MET A 1 13.51 60.99 -3.35
CA MET A 1 14.45 59.85 -3.41
C MET A 1 13.59 58.60 -3.46
N VAL A 2 13.28 58.14 -4.67
CA VAL A 2 12.47 56.94 -4.90
C VAL A 2 13.45 55.79 -4.74
N ILE A 3 13.30 55.01 -3.67
CA ILE A 3 14.09 53.80 -3.47
C ILE A 3 13.39 52.69 -4.26
N ASP A 4 14.22 52.06 -5.07
CA ASP A 4 13.97 51.00 -6.04
C ASP A 4 13.07 49.87 -5.51
N LEU A 5 12.00 49.56 -6.25
CA LEU A 5 11.14 48.38 -6.07
C LEU A 5 11.48 47.26 -7.09
N CYS A 6 12.59 47.36 -7.84
CA CYS A 6 12.95 46.36 -8.85
C CYS A 6 13.72 45.14 -8.29
N LEU A 7 14.04 45.08 -7.00
CA LEU A 7 14.81 43.97 -6.42
C LEU A 7 13.94 42.76 -6.03
N ASP A 8 12.65 42.96 -5.74
CA ASP A 8 11.77 41.86 -5.32
C ASP A 8 11.35 40.96 -6.49
N ASP A 9 11.05 41.53 -7.66
CA ASP A 9 10.64 40.76 -8.86
C ASP A 9 11.77 39.88 -9.44
N GLU A 10 13.03 40.31 -9.37
CA GLU A 10 14.18 39.50 -9.81
C GLU A 10 14.54 38.39 -8.81
N ILE A 11 14.36 38.65 -7.51
CA ILE A 11 14.57 37.65 -6.46
C ILE A 11 13.46 36.61 -6.52
N GLU A 12 12.20 37.01 -6.64
CA GLU A 12 11.08 36.09 -6.86
C GLU A 12 11.27 35.29 -8.15
N LYS A 13 11.63 35.91 -9.29
CA LYS A 13 11.94 35.16 -10.51
C LYS A 13 13.14 34.22 -10.35
N LYS A 14 14.20 34.58 -9.62
CA LYS A 14 15.33 33.68 -9.37
C LYS A 14 14.98 32.53 -8.43
N ILE A 15 14.08 32.75 -7.47
CA ILE A 15 13.55 31.71 -6.60
C ILE A 15 12.64 30.77 -7.41
N GLU A 16 11.75 31.32 -8.24
CA GLU A 16 10.84 30.58 -9.11
C GLU A 16 11.61 29.75 -10.17
N ILE A 17 12.67 30.31 -10.76
CA ILE A 17 13.58 29.59 -11.69
C ILE A 17 14.37 28.47 -10.97
N LYS A 18 14.68 28.62 -9.67
CA LYS A 18 15.38 27.59 -8.88
C LYS A 18 14.48 26.42 -8.46
N GLU A 19 13.17 26.61 -8.41
CA GLU A 19 12.22 25.56 -7.97
C GLU A 19 11.77 24.62 -9.09
N ASP A 20 11.97 25.01 -10.36
CA ASP A 20 11.56 24.22 -11.53
C ASP A 20 12.59 23.20 -12.02
N PHE A 21 13.72 23.05 -11.33
CA PHE A 21 14.75 22.09 -11.71
C PHE A 21 14.32 20.64 -11.47
N LYS A 22 14.61 19.81 -12.47
CA LYS A 22 14.21 18.40 -12.52
C LYS A 22 15.42 17.49 -12.67
N ILE A 23 15.46 16.45 -11.84
CA ILE A 23 16.26 15.27 -12.04
C ILE A 23 15.51 14.39 -13.05
N ILE A 24 16.02 14.30 -14.27
CA ILE A 24 15.42 13.49 -15.32
C ILE A 24 15.94 12.05 -15.20
N LEU A 25 15.03 11.12 -14.90
CA LEU A 25 15.29 9.69 -14.84
C LEU A 25 14.43 8.99 -15.92
N GLU A 26 14.88 7.86 -16.46
CA GLU A 26 14.10 7.12 -17.48
C GLU A 26 12.74 6.63 -16.96
N GLU A 27 12.59 6.48 -15.64
CA GLU A 27 11.39 6.02 -14.95
C GLU A 27 10.49 7.16 -14.43
N GLY A 28 10.86 8.42 -14.70
CA GLY A 28 10.11 9.60 -14.27
C GLY A 28 10.97 10.84 -14.05
N GLN A 29 10.33 11.95 -13.67
CA GLN A 29 11.03 13.19 -13.32
C GLN A 29 10.87 13.43 -11.81
N ILE A 30 11.99 13.53 -11.09
CA ILE A 30 12.00 13.95 -9.68
C ILE A 30 12.37 15.43 -9.66
N LYS A 31 11.45 16.30 -9.26
CA LYS A 31 11.76 17.73 -9.07
C LYS A 31 12.60 17.92 -7.81
N LEU A 32 13.30 19.04 -7.72
CA LEU A 32 14.04 19.39 -6.51
C LEU A 32 13.15 19.44 -5.27
N ASN A 33 11.91 19.92 -5.43
CA ASN A 33 10.90 19.93 -4.36
C ASN A 33 10.48 18.52 -3.93
N ASP A 34 10.41 17.56 -4.85
CA ASP A 34 10.15 16.16 -4.50
C ASP A 34 11.33 15.61 -3.66
N TYR A 35 12.57 15.87 -4.10
CA TYR A 35 13.76 15.44 -3.36
C TYR A 35 13.85 16.05 -1.95
N ARG A 36 13.44 17.32 -1.77
CA ARG A 36 13.38 17.97 -0.44
C ARG A 36 12.43 17.29 0.54
N MET A 37 11.43 16.54 0.06
CA MET A 37 10.50 15.78 0.90
C MET A 37 11.15 14.56 1.57
N LEU A 38 12.42 14.27 1.25
CA LEU A 38 13.25 13.31 1.99
C LEU A 38 13.80 13.86 3.30
N ASN A 39 13.69 15.15 3.58
CA ASN A 39 14.08 15.70 4.89
C ASN A 39 13.42 14.96 6.05
N SER A 40 14.07 14.99 7.21
CA SER A 40 13.47 14.53 8.46
C SER A 40 12.11 15.22 8.66
N TYR A 41 11.13 14.49 9.22
CA TYR A 41 9.79 15.02 9.54
C TYR A 41 8.92 15.53 8.37
N GLU A 42 9.31 15.31 7.11
CA GLU A 42 8.47 15.61 5.94
C GLU A 42 7.66 14.41 5.46
N PHE A 43 6.45 14.62 4.95
CA PHE A 43 5.75 13.54 4.25
C PHE A 43 6.50 13.23 2.94
N ILE A 44 6.69 11.97 2.59
CA ILE A 44 7.11 11.63 1.22
C ILE A 44 5.88 11.65 0.29
N ASN A 45 6.07 12.10 -0.95
CA ASN A 45 5.01 12.17 -1.94
C ASN A 45 4.93 10.90 -2.79
N ASP A 46 3.92 10.90 -3.67
CA ASP A 46 3.68 9.90 -4.70
C ASP A 46 4.88 9.67 -5.60
N ILE A 47 5.55 10.73 -6.07
CA ILE A 47 6.72 10.62 -6.95
C ILE A 47 7.84 9.79 -6.30
N LEU A 48 8.17 10.10 -5.03
CA LEU A 48 9.19 9.38 -4.27
C LEU A 48 8.79 7.92 -4.00
N ILE A 49 7.51 7.67 -3.71
CA ILE A 49 6.98 6.31 -3.51
C ILE A 49 7.06 5.50 -4.80
N GLU A 50 6.59 6.04 -5.93
CA GLU A 50 6.60 5.35 -7.22
C GLU A 50 8.03 5.04 -7.65
N PHE A 51 8.94 6.00 -7.48
CA PHE A 51 10.35 5.80 -7.75
C PHE A 51 10.92 4.63 -6.94
N TYR A 52 10.67 4.60 -5.63
CA TYR A 52 11.16 3.51 -4.78
C TYR A 52 10.59 2.15 -5.17
N LEU A 53 9.27 2.07 -5.39
CA LEU A 53 8.59 0.82 -5.74
C LEU A 53 9.07 0.29 -7.08
N ASN A 54 9.34 1.17 -8.06
CA ASN A 54 9.90 0.78 -9.34
C ASN A 54 11.33 0.21 -9.21
N ASP A 55 12.21 0.88 -8.46
CA ASP A 55 13.57 0.38 -8.23
C ASP A 55 13.55 -0.94 -7.46
N TRP A 56 12.74 -1.04 -6.40
CA TRP A 56 12.55 -2.28 -5.66
C TRP A 56 12.05 -3.42 -6.55
N TYR A 57 11.01 -3.18 -7.37
CA TYR A 57 10.43 -4.20 -8.26
C TYR A 57 11.43 -4.68 -9.32
N THR A 58 12.24 -3.77 -9.86
CA THR A 58 13.16 -4.05 -10.97
C THR A 58 14.53 -4.55 -10.53
N LYS A 59 15.06 -4.10 -9.39
CA LYS A 59 16.41 -4.43 -8.90
C LYS A 59 16.42 -5.36 -7.69
N LYS A 60 15.46 -5.24 -6.77
CA LYS A 60 15.45 -6.01 -5.51
C LYS A 60 14.62 -7.30 -5.59
N LEU A 61 13.56 -7.31 -6.40
CA LEU A 61 12.76 -8.51 -6.64
C LEU A 61 13.42 -9.44 -7.65
N ASN A 62 13.55 -10.72 -7.28
CA ASN A 62 13.96 -11.76 -8.21
C ASN A 62 12.90 -11.95 -9.32
N LYS A 63 13.28 -12.64 -10.40
CA LYS A 63 12.44 -12.80 -11.59
C LYS A 63 11.11 -13.50 -11.29
N GLU A 64 11.12 -14.56 -10.48
CA GLU A 64 9.93 -15.35 -10.15
C GLU A 64 8.92 -14.52 -9.34
N ASP A 65 9.41 -13.84 -8.30
CA ASP A 65 8.60 -12.94 -7.49
C ASP A 65 8.03 -11.77 -8.31
N ARG A 66 8.81 -11.26 -9.27
CA ARG A 66 8.36 -10.21 -10.19
C ARG A 66 7.24 -10.70 -11.11
N GLU A 67 7.34 -11.91 -11.66
CA GLU A 67 6.34 -12.48 -12.56
C GLU A 67 5.01 -12.76 -11.84
N ARG A 68 5.05 -13.19 -10.58
CA ARG A 68 3.85 -13.42 -9.76
C ARG A 68 3.35 -12.18 -9.00
N THR A 69 3.96 -11.02 -9.20
CA THR A 69 3.59 -9.77 -8.52
C THR A 69 3.21 -8.67 -9.50
N TYR A 70 2.19 -7.90 -9.15
CA TYR A 70 1.84 -6.65 -9.83
C TYR A 70 1.77 -5.51 -8.81
N VAL A 71 2.33 -4.35 -9.16
CA VAL A 71 2.30 -3.15 -8.32
C VAL A 71 1.55 -2.06 -9.07
N PHE A 72 0.43 -1.61 -8.53
CA PHE A 72 -0.27 -0.45 -9.05
C PHE A 72 0.49 0.84 -8.72
N ASN A 73 0.34 1.82 -9.60
CA ASN A 73 0.78 3.18 -9.30
C ASN A 73 -0.10 3.80 -8.20
N THR A 74 0.35 4.93 -7.66
CA THR A 74 -0.27 5.55 -6.48
C THR A 74 -1.64 6.19 -6.76
N TYR A 75 -2.00 6.35 -8.04
CA TYR A 75 -3.24 6.97 -8.49
C TYR A 75 -4.40 5.99 -8.66
N PHE A 76 -4.12 4.67 -8.76
CA PHE A 76 -5.15 3.67 -9.06
C PHE A 76 -6.33 3.72 -8.08
N TYR A 77 -6.06 3.61 -6.77
CA TYR A 77 -7.13 3.57 -5.79
C TYR A 77 -7.86 4.91 -5.68
N THR A 78 -7.13 6.02 -5.78
CA THR A 78 -7.70 7.37 -5.81
C THR A 78 -8.68 7.54 -6.97
N ALA A 79 -8.35 7.02 -8.15
CA ALA A 79 -9.23 7.05 -9.31
C ALA A 79 -10.42 6.10 -9.15
N LEU A 80 -10.24 4.93 -8.53
CA LEU A 80 -11.30 3.95 -8.27
C LEU A 80 -12.33 4.44 -7.24
N ALA A 81 -11.87 5.16 -6.22
CA ALA A 81 -12.70 5.68 -5.12
C ALA A 81 -13.31 7.05 -5.43
N LYS A 82 -12.93 7.67 -6.56
CA LYS A 82 -13.36 9.03 -6.93
C LYS A 82 -14.89 9.11 -6.98
N SER A 83 -15.44 10.15 -6.35
CA SER A 83 -16.87 10.39 -6.37
C SER A 83 -17.45 10.45 -7.79
N PHE A 84 -18.66 9.95 -7.93
CA PHE A 84 -19.43 10.04 -9.15
C PHE A 84 -20.90 10.28 -8.83
N ASN A 85 -21.61 10.94 -9.75
CA ASN A 85 -23.05 11.03 -9.68
C ASN A 85 -23.67 9.85 -10.45
N ALA A 86 -24.51 9.07 -9.78
CA ALA A 86 -25.15 7.89 -10.38
C ALA A 86 -26.03 8.27 -11.59
N SER A 87 -26.57 9.50 -11.63
CA SER A 87 -27.38 9.98 -12.76
C SER A 87 -26.60 10.16 -14.07
N ASP A 88 -25.26 10.24 -14.00
CA ASP A 88 -24.41 10.41 -15.19
C ASP A 88 -24.22 9.09 -15.96
N TYR A 89 -24.76 7.98 -15.43
CA TYR A 89 -24.61 6.63 -15.96
C TYR A 89 -25.97 6.00 -16.26
N PRO A 90 -26.05 5.04 -17.20
CA PRO A 90 -27.30 4.33 -17.46
C PRO A 90 -27.83 3.66 -16.19
N ALA A 91 -29.15 3.72 -15.97
CA ALA A 91 -29.78 3.27 -14.72
C ALA A 91 -29.52 1.80 -14.31
N HIS A 92 -29.11 0.95 -15.26
CA HIS A 92 -28.77 -0.45 -15.00
C HIS A 92 -27.33 -0.65 -14.48
N TYR A 93 -26.49 0.40 -14.49
CA TYR A 93 -25.13 0.30 -14.00
C TYR A 93 -25.11 0.23 -12.47
N THR A 94 -24.42 -0.76 -11.94
CA THR A 94 -24.12 -0.82 -10.50
C THR A 94 -23.00 0.17 -10.14
N ALA A 95 -22.89 0.52 -8.87
CA ALA A 95 -21.79 1.34 -8.37
C ALA A 95 -20.41 0.70 -8.65
N SER A 96 -20.29 -0.64 -8.57
CA SER A 96 -19.05 -1.35 -8.87
C SER A 96 -18.67 -1.25 -10.35
N GLN A 97 -19.63 -1.33 -11.27
CA GLN A 97 -19.41 -1.13 -12.71
C GLN A 97 -18.96 0.30 -13.03
N ILE A 98 -19.51 1.29 -12.35
CA ILE A 98 -19.11 2.70 -12.52
C ILE A 98 -17.67 2.90 -12.07
N ARG A 99 -17.32 2.45 -10.85
CA ARG A 99 -15.94 2.49 -10.34
C ARG A 99 -14.95 1.77 -11.25
N HIS A 100 -15.28 0.56 -11.69
CA HIS A 100 -14.46 -0.19 -12.65
C HIS A 100 -14.19 0.60 -13.94
N LYS A 101 -15.23 1.24 -14.50
CA LYS A 101 -15.10 2.05 -15.72
C LYS A 101 -14.11 3.22 -15.57
N GLN A 102 -13.94 3.78 -14.38
CA GLN A 102 -12.98 4.86 -14.09
C GLN A 102 -11.51 4.38 -14.23
N VAL A 103 -11.23 3.11 -13.91
CA VAL A 103 -9.86 2.56 -13.85
C VAL A 103 -9.58 1.44 -14.85
N LYS A 104 -10.53 1.06 -15.70
CA LYS A 104 -10.44 -0.06 -16.68
C LYS A 104 -9.18 -0.09 -17.56
N ARG A 105 -8.47 1.04 -17.71
CA ARG A 105 -7.26 1.14 -18.54
C ARG A 105 -6.01 0.65 -17.82
N TRP A 106 -5.97 0.68 -16.49
CA TRP A 106 -4.77 0.31 -15.72
C TRP A 106 -4.38 -1.14 -15.96
N THR A 107 -5.34 -2.03 -16.07
CA THR A 107 -5.13 -3.46 -16.31
C THR A 107 -5.18 -3.81 -17.80
N LYS A 108 -5.12 -2.86 -18.75
CA LYS A 108 -5.31 -3.14 -20.18
C LYS A 108 -4.42 -4.28 -20.70
N TYR A 109 -3.16 -4.33 -20.27
CA TYR A 109 -2.15 -5.28 -20.75
C TYR A 109 -1.67 -6.27 -19.69
N VAL A 110 -2.41 -6.40 -18.58
CA VAL A 110 -2.09 -7.35 -17.52
C VAL A 110 -3.34 -8.10 -17.11
N ASP A 111 -3.19 -9.37 -16.81
CA ASP A 111 -4.19 -10.16 -16.12
C ASP A 111 -3.72 -10.34 -14.67
N ILE A 112 -4.36 -9.62 -13.75
CA ILE A 112 -4.02 -9.67 -12.33
C ILE A 112 -4.42 -11.00 -11.67
N PHE A 113 -5.30 -11.78 -12.29
CA PHE A 113 -5.68 -13.12 -11.83
C PHE A 113 -4.62 -14.17 -12.17
N GLN A 114 -3.48 -13.78 -12.73
CA GLN A 114 -2.30 -14.64 -12.89
C GLN A 114 -1.21 -14.32 -11.86
N LYS A 115 -1.51 -13.44 -10.89
CA LYS A 115 -0.57 -12.98 -9.88
C LYS A 115 -0.89 -13.62 -8.55
N ASP A 116 0.15 -13.83 -7.75
CA ASP A 116 0.02 -14.16 -6.33
C ASP A 116 -0.27 -12.91 -5.53
N PHE A 117 0.38 -11.79 -5.85
CA PHE A 117 0.27 -10.56 -5.07
C PHE A 117 0.03 -9.34 -5.96
N VAL A 118 -0.94 -8.52 -5.57
CA VAL A 118 -1.23 -7.24 -6.22
C VAL A 118 -1.15 -6.14 -5.17
N PHE A 119 -0.09 -5.34 -5.22
CA PHE A 119 0.17 -4.24 -4.31
C PHE A 119 -0.52 -2.97 -4.80
N ILE A 120 -1.25 -2.30 -3.90
CA ILE A 120 -1.98 -1.08 -4.17
C ILE A 120 -1.62 -0.06 -3.08
N PRO A 121 -0.69 0.87 -3.36
CA PRO A 121 -0.49 2.04 -2.52
C PRO A 121 -1.77 2.86 -2.42
N VAL A 122 -2.17 3.25 -1.22
CA VAL A 122 -3.35 4.08 -1.00
C VAL A 122 -2.97 5.31 -0.18
N ASN A 123 -3.39 6.48 -0.66
CA ASN A 123 -3.33 7.73 0.08
C ASN A 123 -4.74 8.20 0.44
N GLU A 124 -4.94 8.55 1.70
CA GLU A 124 -6.12 9.29 2.13
C GLU A 124 -5.77 10.34 3.16
N SER A 125 -6.13 11.59 2.89
CA SER A 125 -5.88 12.71 3.81
C SER A 125 -4.41 12.82 4.23
N ASN A 126 -3.49 12.68 3.26
CA ASN A 126 -2.03 12.68 3.45
C ASN A 126 -1.51 11.51 4.30
N HIS A 127 -2.26 10.41 4.35
CA HIS A 127 -1.85 9.19 5.03
C HIS A 127 -1.69 8.03 4.05
N TRP A 128 -0.46 7.55 3.91
CA TRP A 128 -0.11 6.40 3.08
C TRP A 128 -0.25 5.10 3.85
N PHE A 129 -0.86 4.12 3.21
CA PHE A 129 -0.96 2.75 3.70
C PHE A 129 -1.10 1.81 2.49
N LEU A 130 -1.03 0.51 2.72
CA LEU A 130 -0.94 -0.48 1.66
C LEU A 130 -2.14 -1.42 1.66
N ALA A 131 -2.77 -1.60 0.50
CA ALA A 131 -3.66 -2.74 0.26
C ALA A 131 -2.93 -3.79 -0.58
N VAL A 132 -3.13 -5.07 -0.26
CA VAL A 132 -2.54 -6.21 -0.97
C VAL A 132 -3.63 -7.22 -1.28
N ILE A 133 -3.87 -7.51 -2.56
CA ILE A 133 -4.73 -8.63 -2.96
C ILE A 133 -3.84 -9.86 -3.08
N CYS A 134 -4.18 -10.90 -2.33
CA CYS A 134 -3.43 -12.15 -2.27
C CYS A 134 -4.19 -13.25 -2.98
N PHE A 135 -3.47 -14.02 -3.80
CA PHE A 135 -3.92 -15.19 -4.55
C PHE A 135 -5.31 -15.05 -5.21
N PRO A 136 -5.57 -13.98 -5.97
CA PRO A 136 -6.89 -13.72 -6.58
C PRO A 136 -7.36 -14.84 -7.52
N TYR A 137 -6.47 -15.71 -7.99
CA TYR A 137 -6.82 -16.87 -8.82
C TYR A 137 -7.51 -18.00 -8.05
N LEU A 138 -7.24 -18.16 -6.76
CA LEU A 138 -7.79 -19.25 -5.94
C LEU A 138 -9.28 -19.04 -5.64
N SER A 139 -10.05 -20.14 -5.57
CA SER A 139 -11.48 -20.10 -5.22
C SER A 139 -11.77 -20.45 -3.76
N GLY A 140 -10.73 -20.68 -2.95
CA GLY A 140 -10.85 -21.08 -1.55
C GLY A 140 -9.48 -21.28 -0.90
N LYS A 141 -9.48 -21.82 0.31
CA LYS A 141 -8.24 -22.17 1.03
C LYS A 141 -7.59 -23.39 0.39
N VAL A 142 -6.27 -23.33 0.24
CA VAL A 142 -5.44 -24.46 -0.16
C VAL A 142 -4.25 -24.58 0.78
N ASN A 143 -3.72 -25.79 0.94
CA ASN A 143 -2.46 -26.02 1.63
C ASN A 143 -1.33 -25.29 0.90
N MET A 144 -0.48 -24.58 1.64
CA MET A 144 0.63 -23.82 1.06
C MET A 144 1.66 -24.69 0.31
N ASN A 145 1.88 -25.92 0.76
CA ASN A 145 2.96 -26.78 0.28
C ASN A 145 2.60 -27.50 -1.01
N ASP A 146 1.39 -28.06 -1.11
CA ASP A 146 0.98 -28.90 -2.24
C ASP A 146 -0.20 -28.32 -3.04
N GLY A 147 -0.80 -27.22 -2.60
CA GLY A 147 -1.93 -26.58 -3.27
C GLY A 147 -3.24 -27.36 -3.17
N THR A 148 -3.32 -28.42 -2.35
CA THR A 148 -4.55 -29.18 -2.18
C THR A 148 -5.61 -28.36 -1.44
N PRO A 149 -6.90 -28.45 -1.81
CA PRO A 149 -7.98 -27.75 -1.09
C PRO A 149 -8.07 -28.19 0.37
N VAL A 150 -8.28 -27.23 1.27
CA VAL A 150 -8.39 -27.46 2.72
C VAL A 150 -9.60 -26.73 3.30
N ASN A 151 -10.21 -27.33 4.33
CA ASN A 151 -11.39 -26.78 5.03
C ASN A 151 -11.05 -26.31 6.46
N GLU A 152 -9.82 -25.87 6.69
CA GLU A 152 -9.40 -25.35 8.00
C GLU A 152 -10.23 -24.11 8.36
N PRO A 153 -10.90 -24.07 9.54
CA PRO A 153 -11.65 -22.91 9.97
C PRO A 153 -10.72 -21.74 10.31
N ASP A 154 -11.25 -20.51 10.19
CA ASP A 154 -10.58 -19.33 10.73
C ASP A 154 -10.68 -19.32 12.28
N ASP A 155 -9.69 -18.75 12.97
CA ASP A 155 -9.69 -18.58 14.45
C ASP A 155 -10.59 -17.43 14.90
N ASP A 156 -11.21 -16.73 13.95
CA ASP A 156 -12.27 -15.77 14.19
C ASP A 156 -13.62 -16.44 14.51
N ALA A 157 -13.72 -17.76 14.69
CA ALA A 157 -15.00 -18.38 15.06
C ALA A 157 -15.35 -18.17 16.56
N GLY A 158 -16.33 -17.30 16.86
CA GLY A 158 -17.20 -17.45 18.04
C GLY A 158 -16.81 -16.80 19.37
N GLY A 159 -16.56 -15.49 19.42
CA GLY A 159 -16.44 -14.81 20.73
C GLY A 159 -16.20 -13.30 20.71
N TYR A 160 -15.96 -12.71 19.54
CA TYR A 160 -15.77 -11.26 19.42
C TYR A 160 -17.14 -10.58 19.28
N PRO A 161 -17.53 -9.67 20.20
CA PRO A 161 -18.82 -9.00 20.11
C PRO A 161 -18.90 -8.18 18.82
N TRP A 162 -20.07 -8.21 18.18
CA TRP A 162 -20.35 -7.40 16.99
C TRP A 162 -20.05 -5.93 17.29
N PRO A 163 -19.14 -5.29 16.54
CA PRO A 163 -18.84 -3.88 16.75
C PRO A 163 -20.13 -3.07 16.53
N ARG A 164 -20.57 -2.31 17.55
CA ARG A 164 -21.63 -1.30 17.38
C ARG A 164 -21.02 -0.06 16.72
N ILE A 165 -20.65 -0.15 15.45
CA ILE A 165 -19.97 0.96 14.78
C ILE A 165 -20.87 1.54 13.70
N THR A 166 -21.13 2.84 13.82
CA THR A 166 -21.69 3.65 12.75
C THR A 166 -20.53 4.11 11.87
N TYR A 167 -20.42 3.51 10.70
CA TYR A 167 -19.52 3.97 9.65
C TYR A 167 -19.90 5.40 9.21
N SER A 168 -18.92 6.29 9.12
CA SER A 168 -19.12 7.62 8.55
C SER A 168 -18.62 7.62 7.10
N ALA A 169 -19.52 7.95 6.17
CA ALA A 169 -19.14 8.12 4.77
C ALA A 169 -18.06 9.20 4.65
N VAL A 170 -16.98 8.89 3.95
CA VAL A 170 -15.94 9.87 3.62
C VAL A 170 -16.50 10.80 2.55
N ARG A 171 -16.44 12.11 2.79
CA ARG A 171 -16.89 13.12 1.82
C ARG A 171 -16.13 12.95 0.50
N ASP A 172 -16.82 13.13 -0.61
CA ASP A 172 -16.26 13.12 -1.97
C ASP A 172 -15.62 11.80 -2.43
N ARG A 173 -15.96 10.68 -1.78
CA ARG A 173 -15.61 9.33 -2.24
C ARG A 173 -16.86 8.47 -2.43
N SER A 174 -16.83 7.60 -3.44
CA SER A 174 -17.93 6.67 -3.75
C SER A 174 -17.49 5.22 -3.59
N GLU A 175 -16.90 4.91 -2.44
CA GLU A 175 -16.47 3.57 -2.03
C GLU A 175 -17.67 2.65 -1.74
N ALA A 176 -17.44 1.34 -1.67
CA ALA A 176 -18.45 0.37 -1.28
C ALA A 176 -18.57 0.29 0.25
N ASP A 177 -19.77 -0.04 0.74
CA ASP A 177 -19.98 -0.30 2.16
C ASP A 177 -19.38 -1.66 2.54
N PRO A 178 -18.58 -1.73 3.63
CA PRO A 178 -18.09 -2.99 4.15
C PRO A 178 -19.21 -3.83 4.73
N ASN A 179 -19.06 -5.15 4.65
CA ASN A 179 -19.92 -6.05 5.41
C ASN A 179 -19.42 -6.18 6.85
N ASP A 180 -20.30 -6.76 7.63
CA ASP A 180 -20.18 -7.16 9.01
C ASP A 180 -18.88 -7.94 9.34
N GLU A 181 -18.47 -8.89 8.49
CA GLU A 181 -17.25 -9.67 8.70
C GLU A 181 -15.97 -8.85 8.43
N ASP A 182 -15.98 -8.00 7.39
CA ASP A 182 -14.87 -7.06 7.13
C ASP A 182 -14.71 -6.12 8.33
N LEU A 183 -15.79 -5.49 8.80
CA LEU A 183 -15.74 -4.59 9.96
C LEU A 183 -15.14 -5.27 11.19
N ARG A 184 -15.53 -6.52 11.43
CA ARG A 184 -15.03 -7.32 12.53
C ARG A 184 -13.53 -7.61 12.43
N LEU A 185 -13.03 -8.02 11.27
CA LEU A 185 -11.60 -8.30 11.08
C LEU A 185 -10.74 -7.03 11.21
N PHE A 186 -11.28 -5.88 10.82
CA PHE A 186 -10.62 -4.60 11.05
C PHE A 186 -10.64 -4.19 12.53
N ASP A 187 -11.76 -4.42 13.23
CA ASP A 187 -11.87 -4.08 14.66
C ASP A 187 -10.94 -4.96 15.50
N MET A 188 -10.84 -6.25 15.17
CA MET A 188 -9.88 -7.16 15.79
C MET A 188 -8.42 -6.72 15.60
N ALA A 189 -8.10 -6.00 14.52
CA ALA A 189 -6.78 -5.43 14.29
C ALA A 189 -6.56 -4.07 14.98
N SER A 190 -7.59 -3.48 15.60
CA SER A 190 -7.53 -2.16 16.22
C SER A 190 -6.61 -2.13 17.45
N ARG A 191 -6.09 -0.93 17.74
CA ARG A 191 -5.20 -0.69 18.90
C ARG A 191 -5.90 -0.94 20.23
N GLU A 192 -7.20 -0.74 20.33
CA GLU A 192 -7.95 -0.96 21.57
C GLU A 192 -7.97 -2.45 21.95
N ASN A 193 -7.85 -3.33 20.95
CA ASN A 193 -7.73 -4.77 21.11
C ASN A 193 -6.28 -5.26 21.22
N LEU A 194 -5.34 -4.36 21.54
CA LEU A 194 -4.00 -4.72 22.01
C LEU A 194 -4.13 -5.48 23.33
N SER A 195 -4.31 -6.81 23.27
CA SER A 195 -3.95 -7.64 24.40
C SER A 195 -2.47 -7.37 24.66
N LYS A 196 -2.14 -6.80 25.82
CA LYS A 196 -0.76 -6.74 26.29
C LYS A 196 -0.24 -8.18 26.33
N LYS A 197 0.45 -8.67 25.30
CA LYS A 197 1.57 -9.65 25.36
C LYS A 197 1.87 -10.40 24.06
N GLN A 198 3.14 -10.82 24.03
CA GLN A 198 3.69 -12.09 23.53
C GLN A 198 4.05 -12.18 22.04
N GLY A 199 5.20 -11.60 21.74
CA GLY A 199 6.09 -11.96 20.64
C GLY A 199 7.40 -11.18 20.84
N LEU A 200 8.55 -11.78 20.50
CA LEU A 200 9.86 -11.12 20.64
C LEU A 200 10.30 -10.53 19.31
N ASP A 201 10.11 -11.30 18.25
CA ASP A 201 10.50 -11.00 16.88
C ASP A 201 9.64 -11.83 15.91
N TYR A 202 9.70 -11.46 14.63
CA TYR A 202 8.99 -12.13 13.56
C TYR A 202 9.32 -13.63 13.49
N GLU A 203 10.59 -14.00 13.63
CA GLU A 203 11.07 -15.37 13.46
C GLU A 203 10.42 -16.30 14.49
N THR A 204 10.36 -15.88 15.75
CA THR A 204 9.72 -16.60 16.85
C THR A 204 8.21 -16.72 16.63
N ASP A 205 7.55 -15.62 16.24
CA ASP A 205 6.09 -15.59 16.03
C ASP A 205 5.67 -16.44 14.81
N ALA A 206 6.46 -16.39 13.74
CA ALA A 206 6.26 -17.19 12.53
C ALA A 206 6.46 -18.69 12.80
N GLU A 207 7.52 -19.05 13.53
CA GLU A 207 7.77 -20.46 13.90
C GLU A 207 6.68 -20.99 14.84
N GLY A 208 6.28 -20.19 15.84
CA GLY A 208 5.15 -20.51 16.71
C GLY A 208 3.85 -20.74 15.93
N THR A 209 3.60 -19.93 14.91
CA THR A 209 2.45 -20.10 14.00
C THR A 209 2.52 -21.41 13.22
N LYS A 210 3.68 -21.76 12.65
CA LYS A 210 3.87 -23.03 11.93
C LYS A 210 3.69 -24.25 12.83
N ILE A 211 4.14 -24.18 14.08
CA ILE A 211 3.99 -25.26 15.06
C ILE A 211 2.52 -25.42 15.46
N PHE A 212 1.82 -24.30 15.73
CA PHE A 212 0.41 -24.31 16.11
C PHE A 212 -0.49 -24.80 14.96
N ARG A 213 -0.22 -24.34 13.73
CA ARG A 213 -0.94 -24.72 12.52
C ARG A 213 -0.26 -25.86 11.81
N ARG A 214 -0.68 -27.10 12.07
CA ARG A 214 -0.16 -28.30 11.38
C ARG A 214 -0.30 -28.23 9.85
N ILE A 215 -1.34 -27.55 9.37
CA ILE A 215 -1.59 -27.30 7.94
C ILE A 215 -1.57 -25.78 7.75
N GLN A 216 -0.56 -25.27 7.04
CA GLN A 216 -0.52 -23.86 6.66
C GLN A 216 -1.33 -23.62 5.39
N VAL A 217 -2.13 -22.57 5.38
CA VAL A 217 -3.07 -22.29 4.29
C VAL A 217 -2.74 -20.99 3.57
N LYS A 218 -2.96 -20.98 2.26
CA LYS A 218 -3.10 -19.75 1.45
C LYS A 218 -4.51 -19.68 0.86
N ARG A 219 -5.01 -18.47 0.64
CA ARG A 219 -6.39 -18.23 0.20
C ARG A 219 -6.52 -16.91 -0.57
N PRO A 220 -7.57 -16.70 -1.38
CA PRO A 220 -7.86 -15.38 -1.92
C PRO A 220 -8.28 -14.44 -0.78
N CYS A 221 -7.62 -13.30 -0.63
CA CYS A 221 -8.00 -12.27 0.35
C CYS A 221 -7.48 -10.88 -0.01
N ILE A 222 -7.96 -9.86 0.71
CA ILE A 222 -7.51 -8.48 0.58
C ILE A 222 -7.01 -8.03 1.94
N LEU A 223 -5.72 -7.71 2.04
CA LEU A 223 -5.05 -7.31 3.27
C LEU A 223 -4.79 -5.80 3.26
N VAL A 224 -4.99 -5.14 4.39
CA VAL A 224 -4.64 -3.72 4.59
C VAL A 224 -3.58 -3.60 5.67
N LEU A 225 -2.47 -2.95 5.34
CA LEU A 225 -1.33 -2.71 6.23
C LEU A 225 -1.19 -1.21 6.44
N ASP A 226 -1.38 -0.78 7.68
CA ASP A 226 -1.47 0.63 8.06
C ASP A 226 -0.64 0.88 9.33
N SER A 227 0.41 1.70 9.21
CA SER A 227 1.31 2.06 10.31
C SER A 227 0.70 3.06 11.29
N TYR A 228 -0.47 3.62 10.98
CA TYR A 228 -1.20 4.59 11.79
C TYR A 228 -2.68 4.21 11.86
N SER A 229 -2.94 2.89 12.04
CA SER A 229 -4.25 2.21 12.11
C SER A 229 -5.47 3.11 11.86
N GLY A 230 -5.94 3.19 10.61
CA GLY A 230 -7.19 3.88 10.26
C GLY A 230 -8.48 3.21 10.76
N GLY A 231 -8.36 2.15 11.56
CA GLY A 231 -9.45 1.44 12.22
C GLY A 231 -10.45 0.81 11.24
N VAL A 232 -11.67 0.58 11.72
CA VAL A 232 -12.73 -0.09 10.92
C VAL A 232 -13.16 0.68 9.68
N ASN A 233 -12.93 1.98 9.61
CA ASN A 233 -13.24 2.79 8.43
C ASN A 233 -12.48 2.29 7.20
N ARG A 234 -11.29 1.70 7.38
CA ARG A 234 -10.49 1.09 6.30
C ARG A 234 -11.16 -0.14 5.66
N ALA A 235 -12.17 -0.75 6.28
CA ALA A 235 -12.89 -1.90 5.72
C ALA A 235 -13.58 -1.60 4.38
N ARG A 236 -14.01 -0.36 4.12
CA ARG A 236 -14.57 0.04 2.81
C ARG A 236 -13.62 -0.21 1.64
N ILE A 237 -12.31 -0.25 1.90
CA ILE A 237 -11.26 -0.44 0.89
C ILE A 237 -11.31 -1.87 0.37
N THR A 238 -11.45 -2.84 1.28
CA THR A 238 -11.58 -4.25 0.89
C THR A 238 -12.89 -4.50 0.16
N ALA A 239 -13.99 -3.89 0.62
CA ALA A 239 -15.27 -3.96 -0.09
C ALA A 239 -15.22 -3.34 -1.50
N THR A 240 -14.57 -2.17 -1.63
CA THR A 240 -14.41 -1.48 -2.91
C THR A 240 -13.55 -2.30 -3.88
N LEU A 241 -12.42 -2.83 -3.41
CA LEU A 241 -11.53 -3.66 -4.20
C LEU A 241 -12.15 -5.00 -4.58
N ARG A 242 -12.94 -5.63 -3.70
CA ARG A 242 -13.70 -6.85 -4.00
C ARG A 242 -14.70 -6.62 -5.14
N GLY A 243 -15.47 -5.54 -5.07
CA GLY A 243 -16.37 -5.16 -6.15
C GLY A 243 -15.64 -4.83 -7.46
N TRP A 244 -14.45 -4.21 -7.39
CA TRP A 244 -13.61 -4.00 -8.57
C TRP A 244 -13.09 -5.32 -9.16
N LEU A 245 -12.60 -6.24 -8.33
CA LEU A 245 -12.10 -7.56 -8.73
C LEU A 245 -13.18 -8.36 -9.47
N GLU A 246 -14.42 -8.34 -9.00
CA GLU A 246 -15.53 -9.02 -9.68
C GLU A 246 -15.73 -8.49 -11.10
N GLN A 247 -15.77 -7.17 -11.27
CA GLN A 247 -15.96 -6.54 -12.58
C GLN A 247 -14.75 -6.75 -13.49
N GLU A 248 -13.54 -6.70 -12.95
CA GLU A 248 -12.31 -6.96 -13.69
C GLU A 248 -12.24 -8.42 -14.16
N TYR A 249 -12.61 -9.38 -13.29
CA TYR A 249 -12.67 -10.80 -13.65
C TYR A 249 -13.65 -11.07 -14.77
N PHE A 250 -14.85 -10.48 -14.70
CA PHE A 250 -15.85 -10.59 -15.75
C PHE A 250 -15.33 -10.12 -17.12
N VAL A 251 -14.54 -9.04 -17.13
CA VAL A 251 -13.92 -8.49 -18.36
C VAL A 251 -12.77 -9.36 -18.86
N LYS A 252 -11.93 -9.89 -17.97
CA LYS A 252 -10.74 -10.68 -18.33
C LYS A 252 -11.04 -12.13 -18.68
N HIS A 253 -12.07 -12.71 -18.08
CA HIS A 253 -12.46 -14.11 -18.24
C HIS A 253 -13.94 -14.22 -18.66
N PRO A 254 -14.30 -13.72 -19.86
CA PRO A 254 -15.68 -13.70 -20.31
C PRO A 254 -16.28 -15.12 -20.33
N GLY A 255 -17.45 -15.26 -19.71
CA GLY A 255 -18.16 -16.54 -19.60
C GLY A 255 -17.72 -17.43 -18.43
N GLN A 256 -16.64 -17.09 -17.71
CA GLN A 256 -16.26 -17.78 -16.48
C GLN A 256 -16.99 -17.19 -15.27
N LYS A 257 -17.29 -18.04 -14.30
CA LYS A 257 -17.88 -17.64 -13.02
C LYS A 257 -16.89 -17.93 -11.90
N LYS A 258 -16.74 -16.97 -11.00
CA LYS A 258 -15.94 -17.08 -9.79
C LYS A 258 -16.65 -16.33 -8.68
N ASP A 259 -16.59 -16.89 -7.48
CA ASP A 259 -17.19 -16.25 -6.31
C ASP A 259 -16.27 -15.14 -5.78
N PHE A 260 -16.82 -13.94 -5.70
CA PHE A 260 -16.19 -12.74 -5.12
C PHE A 260 -16.93 -12.28 -3.87
N SER A 261 -17.76 -13.13 -3.27
CA SER A 261 -18.44 -12.86 -2.01
C SER A 261 -17.43 -12.53 -0.88
N PRO A 262 -17.86 -11.81 0.16
CA PRO A 262 -17.06 -11.60 1.37
C PRO A 262 -16.52 -12.89 2.00
N GLU A 263 -17.26 -13.99 1.89
CA GLU A 263 -16.88 -15.30 2.40
C GLU A 263 -15.76 -15.94 1.56
N ALA A 264 -15.84 -15.78 0.24
CA ALA A 264 -14.82 -16.26 -0.70
C ALA A 264 -13.54 -15.43 -0.59
N ILE A 265 -13.64 -14.10 -0.64
CA ILE A 265 -12.51 -13.16 -0.60
C ILE A 265 -12.66 -12.22 0.61
N LYS A 266 -12.21 -12.71 1.77
CA LYS A 266 -12.21 -11.94 3.02
C LYS A 266 -11.28 -10.72 2.94
N GLY A 267 -11.71 -9.62 3.55
CA GLY A 267 -10.92 -8.41 3.74
C GLY A 267 -10.49 -8.25 5.20
N ALA A 268 -9.21 -7.94 5.45
CA ALA A 268 -8.72 -7.78 6.82
C ALA A 268 -7.64 -6.70 6.92
N ALA A 269 -7.62 -5.99 8.04
CA ALA A 269 -6.43 -5.25 8.46
C ALA A 269 -5.44 -6.20 9.14
N LEU A 270 -4.15 -5.98 8.88
CA LEU A 270 -3.07 -6.68 9.59
C LEU A 270 -2.55 -5.82 10.73
N ARG A 271 -2.26 -6.47 11.85
CA ARG A 271 -1.46 -5.84 12.91
C ARG A 271 0.00 -5.85 12.48
N VAL A 272 0.56 -4.65 12.35
CA VAL A 272 1.93 -4.41 11.89
C VAL A 272 2.60 -3.34 12.77
N PRO A 273 3.94 -3.25 12.79
CA PRO A 273 4.65 -2.22 13.53
C PRO A 273 4.09 -0.82 13.23
N GLN A 274 3.71 -0.10 14.29
CA GLN A 274 3.12 1.22 14.19
C GLN A 274 4.20 2.29 14.19
N GLN A 275 4.04 3.31 13.35
CA GLN A 275 5.00 4.39 13.27
C GLN A 275 5.02 5.22 14.57
N PRO A 276 6.20 5.70 15.00
CA PRO A 276 6.31 6.50 16.22
C PRO A 276 5.99 7.99 16.03
N ASN A 277 5.80 8.46 14.79
CA ASN A 277 5.54 9.86 14.44
C ASN A 277 4.34 10.00 13.48
N ASN A 278 4.04 11.20 12.98
CA ASN A 278 2.90 11.45 12.10
C ASN A 278 3.28 11.73 10.64
N LYS A 279 4.50 11.39 10.21
CA LYS A 279 5.07 11.79 8.90
C LYS A 279 5.60 10.62 8.07
N ASP A 280 6.00 9.54 8.73
CA ASP A 280 6.71 8.43 8.09
C ASP A 280 5.80 7.35 7.48
N CYS A 281 4.49 7.57 7.38
CA CYS A 281 3.56 6.55 6.87
C CYS A 281 3.92 6.04 5.47
N GLY A 282 4.42 6.91 4.59
CA GLY A 282 4.94 6.52 3.27
C GLY A 282 6.18 5.62 3.36
N LEU A 283 7.07 5.87 4.33
CA LEU A 283 8.28 5.06 4.54
C LEU A 283 7.94 3.67 5.10
N PHE A 284 6.98 3.60 6.04
CA PHE A 284 6.46 2.33 6.53
C PHE A 284 5.76 1.55 5.42
N MET A 285 4.96 2.23 4.58
CA MET A 285 4.28 1.60 3.45
C MET A 285 5.26 0.95 2.46
N ILE A 286 6.32 1.64 2.04
CA ILE A 286 7.34 1.04 1.15
C ILE A 286 8.14 -0.06 1.85
N HIS A 287 8.35 0.05 3.18
CA HIS A 287 9.00 -0.99 3.97
C HIS A 287 8.13 -2.26 4.09
N PHE A 288 6.80 -2.12 4.20
CA PHE A 288 5.87 -3.25 4.20
C PHE A 288 5.99 -4.07 2.90
N VAL A 289 6.14 -3.41 1.76
CA VAL A 289 6.32 -4.08 0.46
C VAL A 289 7.59 -4.94 0.46
N GLU A 290 8.70 -4.46 1.02
CA GLU A 290 9.91 -5.26 1.16
C GLU A 290 9.76 -6.44 2.13
N MET A 291 9.17 -6.18 3.30
CA MET A 291 9.01 -7.20 4.33
C MET A 291 8.07 -8.32 3.88
N PHE A 292 7.13 -8.02 2.99
CA PHE A 292 6.23 -9.02 2.39
C PHE A 292 6.99 -10.19 1.73
N PHE A 293 8.21 -9.95 1.23
CA PHE A 293 9.06 -10.98 0.62
C PHE A 293 10.21 -11.42 1.53
N LYS A 294 10.81 -10.51 2.29
CA LYS A 294 11.93 -10.84 3.20
C LYS A 294 11.48 -11.64 4.42
N ARG A 295 10.26 -11.37 4.91
CA ARG A 295 9.63 -11.97 6.10
C ARG A 295 8.16 -12.31 5.76
N PRO A 296 7.91 -13.33 4.92
CA PRO A 296 6.59 -13.56 4.33
C PRO A 296 5.54 -14.01 5.33
N ILE A 297 4.26 -13.78 5.01
CA ILE A 297 3.14 -14.39 5.73
C ILE A 297 3.22 -15.91 5.60
N VAL A 298 3.32 -16.61 6.73
CA VAL A 298 3.50 -18.08 6.76
C VAL A 298 2.18 -18.86 6.84
N ASP A 299 1.07 -18.17 7.13
CA ASP A 299 -0.27 -18.74 7.19
C ASP A 299 -1.32 -17.62 7.00
N TYR A 300 -2.31 -17.85 6.14
CA TYR A 300 -3.37 -16.89 5.80
C TYR A 300 -4.71 -17.22 6.49
N THR A 301 -4.67 -17.91 7.63
CA THR A 301 -5.84 -18.09 8.47
C THR A 301 -6.11 -16.80 9.25
N PHE A 302 -7.37 -16.37 9.29
CA PHE A 302 -7.72 -15.14 9.99
C PHE A 302 -8.02 -15.37 11.47
N PRO A 303 -7.65 -14.43 12.36
CA PRO A 303 -6.80 -13.27 12.09
C PRO A 303 -5.31 -13.64 11.95
N ILE A 304 -4.60 -12.97 11.05
CA ILE A 304 -3.14 -13.14 10.87
C ILE A 304 -2.42 -12.31 11.96
N ARG A 305 -1.77 -12.99 12.92
CA ARG A 305 -1.21 -12.35 14.13
C ARG A 305 0.32 -12.20 14.15
N HIS A 306 1.05 -13.05 13.42
CA HIS A 306 2.52 -13.14 13.50
C HIS A 306 3.27 -11.95 12.87
N LEU A 307 2.57 -10.92 12.41
CA LEU A 307 3.16 -9.69 11.89
C LEU A 307 3.14 -8.53 12.90
N GLU A 308 2.66 -8.73 14.13
CA GLU A 308 2.67 -7.67 15.13
C GLU A 308 4.10 -7.18 15.41
N ASN A 309 5.07 -8.11 15.48
CA ASN A 309 6.51 -7.85 15.63
C ASN A 309 7.28 -8.06 14.32
N TRP A 310 6.69 -7.69 13.18
CA TRP A 310 7.23 -8.02 11.86
C TRP A 310 8.66 -7.49 11.60
N PHE A 311 8.95 -6.31 12.14
CA PHE A 311 10.25 -5.66 12.06
C PHE A 311 10.37 -4.63 13.20
N SER A 312 11.61 -4.27 13.56
CA SER A 312 11.81 -3.15 14.49
C SER A 312 11.49 -1.84 13.79
N VAL A 313 10.75 -0.95 14.45
CA VAL A 313 10.49 0.41 13.94
C VAL A 313 11.78 1.15 13.60
N ASP A 314 12.88 0.81 14.26
CA ASP A 314 14.22 1.35 14.00
C ASP A 314 14.75 1.00 12.62
N GLU A 315 14.28 -0.10 12.01
CA GLU A 315 14.60 -0.44 10.61
C GLU A 315 14.10 0.63 9.63
N VAL A 316 13.11 1.44 10.04
CA VAL A 316 12.54 2.54 9.25
C VAL A 316 13.07 3.90 9.73
N VAL A 317 12.94 4.19 11.02
CA VAL A 317 13.08 5.56 11.55
C VAL A 317 14.45 5.90 12.12
N LEU A 318 15.17 4.92 12.69
CA LEU A 318 16.41 5.20 13.43
C LEU A 318 17.44 5.81 12.49
N ASN A 319 18.00 6.96 12.87
CA ASN A 319 18.99 7.71 12.08
C ASN A 319 18.53 8.00 10.64
N CYS A 320 17.22 8.17 10.44
CA CYS A 320 16.58 8.39 9.14
C CYS A 320 16.87 7.27 8.11
N ARG A 321 17.04 6.03 8.57
CA ARG A 321 17.54 4.90 7.75
C ARG A 321 16.78 4.71 6.43
N LYS A 322 15.44 4.63 6.46
CA LYS A 322 14.68 4.40 5.22
C LYS A 322 14.68 5.63 4.28
N ARG A 323 14.80 6.85 4.82
CA ARG A 323 14.98 8.08 4.02
C ARG A 323 16.33 8.07 3.32
N LYS A 324 17.41 7.74 4.03
CA LYS A 324 18.75 7.57 3.46
C LYS A 324 18.80 6.48 2.40
N GLU A 325 18.12 5.36 2.63
CA GLU A 325 18.03 4.29 1.62
C GLU A 325 17.37 4.82 0.33
N LEU A 326 16.24 5.53 0.44
CA LEU A 326 15.57 6.15 -0.70
C LEU A 326 16.44 7.20 -1.41
N GLN A 327 17.13 8.05 -0.64
CA GLN A 327 18.10 9.02 -1.17
C GLN A 327 19.22 8.30 -1.96
N CYS A 328 19.81 7.24 -1.40
CA CYS A 328 20.84 6.44 -2.07
C CYS A 328 20.35 5.83 -3.38
N VAL A 329 19.10 5.34 -3.43
CA VAL A 329 18.52 4.82 -4.68
C VAL A 329 18.43 5.92 -5.75
N ILE A 330 18.02 7.14 -5.38
CA ILE A 330 17.96 8.29 -6.30
C ILE A 330 19.36 8.62 -6.83
N LEU A 331 20.33 8.76 -5.92
CA LEU A 331 21.71 9.11 -6.27
C LEU A 331 22.37 8.07 -7.17
N ASN A 332 22.22 6.77 -6.85
CA ASN A 332 22.75 5.69 -7.68
C ASN A 332 22.14 5.71 -9.08
N LYS A 333 20.84 5.99 -9.20
CA LYS A 333 20.17 6.09 -10.51
C LYS A 333 20.66 7.29 -11.33
N MET A 334 20.93 8.42 -10.67
CA MET A 334 21.53 9.59 -11.32
C MET A 334 22.92 9.27 -11.89
N GLU A 335 23.75 8.56 -11.12
CA GLU A 335 25.10 8.14 -11.53
C GLU A 335 25.06 7.14 -12.70
N GLU A 336 24.27 6.06 -12.59
CA GLU A 336 24.12 5.01 -13.62
C GLU A 336 23.81 5.59 -15.00
N LYS A 337 23.06 6.70 -15.06
CA LYS A 337 22.56 7.28 -16.30
C LYS A 337 23.37 8.47 -16.81
N ARG A 338 24.45 8.86 -16.12
CA ARG A 338 25.16 10.14 -16.37
C ARG A 338 24.16 11.31 -16.44
N SER A 339 23.09 11.24 -15.67
CA SER A 339 22.11 12.32 -15.57
C SER A 339 22.79 13.46 -14.80
N THR A 340 23.43 14.36 -15.53
CA THR A 340 24.07 15.53 -14.94
C THR A 340 23.00 16.57 -14.65
N MET A 341 22.92 17.01 -13.39
CA MET A 341 22.36 18.31 -13.09
C MET A 341 23.12 19.36 -13.92
N PRO A 342 22.46 20.43 -14.40
CA PRO A 342 23.18 21.58 -14.94
C PRO A 342 24.30 22.00 -14.00
N GLU A 343 25.47 22.37 -14.53
CA GLU A 343 26.71 22.62 -13.75
C GLU A 343 26.55 23.62 -12.59
N GLU A 344 25.48 24.44 -12.63
CA GLU A 344 25.19 25.52 -11.68
C GLU A 344 24.26 25.10 -10.53
N ILE A 345 23.83 23.83 -10.45
CA ILE A 345 22.81 23.38 -9.50
C ILE A 345 23.28 22.17 -8.71
N GLU A 346 23.36 22.35 -7.39
CA GLU A 346 23.65 21.31 -6.43
C GLU A 346 22.35 20.73 -5.83
N LEU A 347 22.39 19.45 -5.46
CA LEU A 347 21.32 18.85 -4.67
C LEU A 347 21.29 19.49 -3.27
N PRO A 348 20.11 19.78 -2.71
CA PRO A 348 20.01 20.34 -1.38
C PRO A 348 20.53 19.33 -0.36
N ILE A 349 21.25 19.84 0.64
CA ILE A 349 21.66 19.06 1.80
C ILE A 349 20.41 18.77 2.63
N LEU A 350 20.20 17.50 3.00
CA LEU A 350 19.03 17.07 3.73
C LEU A 350 19.34 16.92 5.23
N ASP A 351 18.39 17.26 6.10
CA ASP A 351 18.49 17.07 7.56
C ASP A 351 18.37 15.60 8.01
N ILE A 352 18.63 14.68 7.10
CA ILE A 352 18.80 13.25 7.40
C ILE A 352 20.28 12.92 7.64
N ASP A 353 21.20 13.78 7.18
CA ASP A 353 22.65 13.55 7.23
C ASP A 353 23.29 13.96 8.57
N TYR A 354 22.62 14.79 9.38
CA TYR A 354 23.18 15.44 10.58
C TYR A 354 22.70 14.90 11.94
N MET A 355 22.27 13.65 12.02
CA MET A 355 21.92 13.04 13.30
C MET A 355 23.13 12.30 13.87
N LEU A 356 23.78 12.93 14.85
CA LEU A 356 24.93 12.46 15.65
C LEU A 356 24.71 11.10 16.31
#